data_AF-A0A2R7QL58-F1
#
_entry.id   AF-A0A2R7QL58-F1
#
_cell.length_a   1.000
_cell.length_b   1.000
_cell.length_c   1.000
_cell.angle_alpha   90.00
_cell.angle_beta   90.00
_cell.angle_gamma   90.00
#
_symmetry.space_group_name_H-M   'P 1'
#
loop_
_entity.id
_entity.type
_entity.pdbx_description
1 polymer ?
#
loop_
_entity_poly.entity_id
_entity_poly.type
_entity_poly.pdbx_seq_one_letter_code
_entity_poly.pdbx_strand_id
1 'polypeptide(L)' 'PPLHVYVSGGHVEVQPGKVIVLADLGLRSENLDDARARAAREAAASPMATELTDPDNAKVHAELALQRLQQLRSLPFK' A
#
# COMPACT_ATOMS: atom_id res chain seq x y z
N PRO A 1 21.72 24.95 0.88
CA PRO A 1 20.73 24.30 1.78
C PRO A 1 21.23 22.90 2.14
N PRO A 2 20.96 22.38 3.34
CA PRO A 2 21.31 21.01 3.69
C PRO A 2 20.54 20.01 2.80
N LEU A 3 21.23 18.97 2.32
CA LEU A 3 20.61 17.87 1.57
C LEU A 3 19.93 16.94 2.57
N HIS A 4 18.61 16.79 2.45
CA HIS A 4 17.83 15.85 3.25
C HIS A 4 17.50 14.61 2.42
N VAL A 5 17.80 13.43 2.97
CA VAL A 5 17.53 12.13 2.36
C VAL A 5 16.78 11.27 3.37
N TYR A 6 15.61 10.78 2.98
CA TYR A 6 14.90 9.73 3.71
C TYR A 6 15.44 8.38 3.27
N VAL A 7 15.82 7.54 4.24
CA VAL A 7 16.30 6.19 3.98
C VAL A 7 15.45 5.18 4.76
N SER A 8 15.22 4.02 4.18
CA SER A 8 14.53 2.90 4.82
C SER A 8 15.30 1.60 4.59
N GLY A 9 15.53 0.85 5.66
CA GLY A 9 16.27 -0.42 5.63
C GLY A 9 17.77 -0.26 5.37
N GLY A 10 18.49 -1.39 5.44
CA GLY A 10 19.93 -1.49 5.14
C GLY A 10 20.91 -1.33 6.32
N HIS A 11 22.13 -0.88 6.03
CA HIS A 11 23.21 -0.70 7.02
C HIS A 11 24.04 0.56 6.77
N VAL A 12 24.66 1.05 7.84
CA VAL A 12 25.61 2.17 7.79
C VAL A 12 27.02 1.69 8.11
N GLU A 13 27.99 2.19 7.38
CA GLU A 13 29.41 1.98 7.63
C GLU A 13 30.10 3.35 7.81
N VAL A 14 30.79 3.50 8.93
CA VAL A 14 31.51 4.74 9.27
C VAL A 14 32.99 4.47 9.22
N GLN A 15 33.71 5.22 8.39
CA GLN A 15 35.17 5.19 8.30
C GLN A 15 35.71 6.61 8.55
N PRO A 16 37.00 6.75 8.93
CA PRO A 16 37.64 8.07 8.96
C PRO A 16 37.51 8.77 7.60
N GLY A 17 36.84 9.92 7.58
CA GLY A 17 36.69 10.75 6.38
C GLY A 17 35.54 10.37 5.43
N LYS A 18 34.79 9.29 5.68
CA LYS A 18 33.59 8.96 4.89
C LYS A 18 32.55 8.17 5.68
N VAL A 19 31.30 8.34 5.28
CA VAL A 19 30.17 7.54 5.75
C VAL A 19 29.49 6.94 4.54
N ILE A 20 29.24 5.64 4.56
CA ILE A 20 28.55 4.89 3.51
C ILE A 20 27.24 4.40 4.10
N VAL A 21 26.13 4.67 3.40
CA VAL A 21 24.80 4.18 3.76
C VAL A 21 24.31 3.32 2.61
N LEU A 22 24.17 2.02 2.87
CA LEU A 22 23.39 1.12 2.00
C LEU A 22 21.97 1.08 2.54
N ALA A 23 20.98 1.34 1.69
CA ALA A 23 19.57 1.31 2.06
C ALA A 23 18.75 0.63 0.97
N ASP A 24 17.68 -0.05 1.37
CA ASP A 24 16.73 -0.67 0.43
C ASP A 24 15.96 0.41 -0.33
N LEU A 25 15.70 1.55 0.33
CA LEU A 25 15.08 2.73 -0.26
C LEU A 25 15.81 4.01 0.19
N GLY A 26 16.14 4.87 -0.78
CA GLY A 26 16.70 6.20 -0.54
C GLY A 26 16.00 7.26 -1.39
N LEU A 27 15.38 8.25 -0.75
CA LEU A 27 14.61 9.32 -1.39
C LEU A 27 15.13 10.70 -0.96
N ARG A 28 15.44 11.56 -1.92
CA ARG A 28 15.72 12.98 -1.63
C ARG A 28 14.43 13.68 -1.24
N SER A 29 14.48 14.54 -0.22
CA SER A 29 13.29 15.23 0.30
C SER A 29 12.55 16.06 -0.74
N GLU A 30 13.27 16.70 -1.66
CA GLU A 30 12.70 17.41 -2.81
C GLU A 30 11.86 16.52 -3.74
N ASN A 31 12.14 15.21 -3.77
CA ASN A 31 11.43 14.25 -4.60
C ASN A 31 10.28 13.55 -3.86
N LEU A 32 10.15 13.77 -2.54
CA LEU A 32 9.18 13.04 -1.71
C LEU A 32 7.74 13.45 -2.04
N ASP A 33 7.50 14.74 -2.25
CA ASP A 33 6.17 15.27 -2.55
C ASP A 33 5.73 14.85 -3.96
N ASP A 34 6.60 14.96 -4.95
CA ASP A 34 6.33 14.53 -6.33
C ASP A 34 6.13 13.01 -6.43
N ALA A 35 6.92 12.21 -5.72
CA ALA A 35 6.78 10.77 -5.69
C ALA A 35 5.49 10.33 -5.01
N ARG A 36 5.11 10.95 -3.88
CA ARG A 36 3.83 10.69 -3.20
C ARG A 36 2.63 11.08 -4.07
N ALA A 37 2.68 12.24 -4.73
CA ALA A 37 1.60 12.69 -5.60
C ALA A 37 1.40 11.74 -6.79
N ARG A 38 2.49 11.23 -7.39
CA ARG A 38 2.44 10.27 -8.49
C ARG A 38 1.90 8.90 -8.04
N ALA A 39 2.41 8.37 -6.92
CA ALA A 39 1.95 7.11 -6.36
C ALA A 39 0.47 7.17 -5.94
N ALA A 40 0.00 8.28 -5.38
CA ALA A 40 -1.40 8.47 -5.05
C ALA A 40 -2.30 8.50 -6.32
N ARG A 41 -1.84 9.14 -7.39
CA ARG A 41 -2.55 9.13 -8.69
C ARG A 41 -2.62 7.74 -9.30
N GLU A 42 -1.51 6.99 -9.26
CA GLU A 42 -1.47 5.60 -9.75
C GLU A 42 -2.36 4.67 -8.92
N ALA A 43 -2.35 4.81 -7.60
CA ALA A 43 -3.24 4.05 -6.71
C ALA A 43 -4.73 4.35 -6.99
N ALA A 44 -5.07 5.62 -7.23
CA ALA A 44 -6.44 6.04 -7.56
C ALA A 44 -6.85 5.61 -8.98
N ALA A 45 -5.91 5.55 -9.93
CA ALA A 45 -6.15 5.09 -11.31
C ALA A 45 -6.05 3.57 -11.47
N SER A 46 -5.70 2.83 -10.41
CA SER A 46 -5.58 1.38 -10.46
C SER A 46 -6.95 0.73 -10.71
N PRO A 47 -7.04 -0.28 -11.60
CA PRO A 47 -8.29 -0.99 -11.86
C PRO A 47 -8.92 -1.58 -10.59
N MET A 48 -8.15 -1.93 -9.57
CA MET A 48 -8.66 -2.34 -8.25
C MET A 48 -9.52 -1.26 -7.56
N ALA A 49 -9.16 0.02 -7.70
CA ALA A 49 -9.98 1.11 -7.15
C ALA A 49 -11.29 1.27 -7.94
N THR A 50 -11.25 0.98 -9.25
CA THR A 50 -12.42 1.04 -10.13
C THR A 50 -13.37 -0.12 -9.87
N GLU A 51 -12.86 -1.35 -9.69
CA GLU A 51 -13.63 -2.56 -9.37
C GLU A 51 -14.40 -2.46 -8.04
N LEU A 52 -13.91 -1.69 -7.07
CA LEU A 52 -14.60 -1.47 -5.81
C LEU A 52 -15.82 -0.54 -5.96
N THR A 53 -15.86 0.26 -7.03
CA THR A 53 -16.93 1.24 -7.30
C THR A 53 -17.96 0.69 -8.30
N ASP A 54 -17.73 -0.50 -8.85
CA ASP A 54 -18.64 -1.12 -9.80
C ASP A 54 -19.89 -1.66 -9.08
N PRO A 55 -21.11 -1.17 -9.39
CA PRO A 55 -22.35 -1.60 -8.73
C PRO A 55 -22.62 -3.11 -8.81
N ASP A 56 -22.01 -3.82 -9.77
CA ASP A 56 -22.09 -5.27 -9.83
C ASP A 56 -21.32 -5.97 -8.71
N ASN A 57 -20.20 -5.39 -8.25
CA ASN A 57 -19.43 -5.95 -7.14
C ASN A 57 -20.20 -5.86 -5.82
N ALA A 58 -20.94 -4.77 -5.61
CA ALA A 58 -21.83 -4.62 -4.45
C ALA A 58 -22.93 -5.69 -4.39
N LYS A 59 -23.48 -6.08 -5.55
CA LYS A 59 -24.47 -7.17 -5.64
C LYS A 59 -23.85 -8.54 -5.37
N VAL A 60 -22.70 -8.84 -5.95
CA VAL A 60 -21.98 -10.10 -5.74
C VAL A 60 -21.59 -10.26 -4.26
N HIS A 61 -21.12 -9.17 -3.62
CA HIS A 61 -20.85 -9.17 -2.18
C HIS A 61 -22.10 -9.38 -1.32
N ALA A 62 -23.24 -8.79 -1.70
CA ALA A 62 -24.51 -8.99 -1.01
C ALA A 62 -25.01 -10.44 -1.12
N GLU A 63 -24.89 -11.06 -2.30
CA GLU A 63 -25.25 -12.46 -2.52
C GLU A 63 -24.34 -13.42 -1.72
N LEU A 64 -23.03 -13.18 -1.70
CA LEU A 64 -22.08 -13.95 -0.89
C LEU A 64 -22.37 -13.84 0.61
N ALA A 65 -22.74 -12.64 1.10
CA ALA A 65 -23.13 -12.43 2.50
C ALA A 65 -24.42 -13.20 2.85
N LEU A 66 -25.41 -13.16 1.97
CA LEU A 66 -26.65 -13.94 2.10
C LEU A 66 -26.39 -15.46 2.11
N GLN A 67 -25.52 -15.95 1.23
CA GLN A 67 -25.12 -17.36 1.20
C GLN A 67 -24.41 -17.78 2.48
N ARG A 68 -23.47 -16.98 3.00
CA ARG A 68 -22.79 -17.28 4.28
C ARG A 68 -23.78 -17.36 5.44
N LEU A 69 -24.73 -16.44 5.52
CA LEU A 69 -25.78 -16.45 6.55
C LEU A 69 -26.65 -17.71 6.45
N GLN A 70 -26.98 -18.15 5.25
CA GLN A 70 -27.72 -19.39 5.03
C GLN A 70 -26.92 -20.64 5.42
N GLN A 71 -25.62 -20.68 5.11
CA GLN A 71 -24.73 -21.78 5.50
C GLN A 71 -24.59 -21.87 7.03
N LEU A 72 -24.42 -20.74 7.72
CA LEU A 72 -24.38 -20.67 9.18
C LEU A 72 -25.69 -21.17 9.82
N ARG A 73 -26.84 -20.89 9.20
CA ARG A 73 -28.15 -21.35 9.68
C ARG A 73 -28.39 -22.86 9.47
N SER A 74 -27.67 -23.48 8.54
CA SER A 74 -27.79 -24.92 8.23
C SER A 74 -26.91 -25.82 9.11
N LEU A 75 -26.02 -25.25 9.92
CA LEU A 75 -25.25 -26.03 10.89
C LEU A 75 -26.12 -26.33 12.11
N PRO A 76 -26.42 -27.61 12.42
CA PRO A 76 -27.09 -27.96 13.65
C PRO A 76 -26.15 -27.59 14.82
N PHE A 77 -26.63 -26.73 15.70
CA PHE A 77 -25.99 -26.47 16.98
C PHE A 77 -25.89 -27.82 17.71
N LYS A 78 -24.67 -28.33 17.90
CA LYS A 78 -24.38 -29.49 18.73
C LYS A 78 -23.69 -29.02 20.00
#